data_AF-A0A1V5JTX8-F1
#
_entry.id   AF-A0A1V5JTX8-F1
#
_cell.length_a   1.000
_cell.length_b   1.000
_cell.length_c   1.000
_cell.angle_alpha   90.00
_cell.angle_beta   90.00
_cell.angle_gamma   90.00
#
_symmetry.space_group_name_H-M   'P 1'
#
loop_
_entity.id
_entity.type
_entity.pdbx_description
1 polymer ?
#
loop_
_entity_poly.entity_id
_entity_poly.type
_entity_poly.pdbx_seq_one_letter_code
_entity_poly.pdbx_strand_id
1 'polypeptide(L)'
;MSNKRNIARNLFVLSITLLSLSGCFSKDDDDYKALALAASSQAESEDVSIAVTGVTLPLTERLLADATSFTLVADVQPADATNPQITWESSDATVAEVDANGLVTAKNLGEATITARTVDGGFSATCKIKVVPMLVIATAGLTDSVDKALTDLGCTFDEVYSYSDWTSGIDFSAYDMVMVGMDGGAVSAESIQKIRTDVVDQGRRVFFIGGSAWQPFVEGVNQYLVACDTTNYF
;
A
#
# COMPACT_ATOMS: atom_id res chain seq x y z
N MET A 1 3.43 18.86 24.80
CA MET A 1 4.49 19.75 25.34
C MET A 1 5.02 19.16 26.64
N SER A 2 6.35 19.13 26.77
CA SER A 2 7.13 18.93 28.00
C SER A 2 7.35 17.50 28.51
N ASN A 3 8.11 16.70 27.76
CA ASN A 3 8.89 15.61 28.37
C ASN A 3 10.26 16.14 28.88
N LYS A 4 10.21 17.05 29.86
CA LYS A 4 11.39 17.72 30.47
C LYS A 4 12.08 16.87 31.55
N ARG A 5 11.91 15.54 31.57
CA ARG A 5 12.38 14.72 32.71
C ARG A 5 13.64 13.88 32.50
N ASN A 6 14.21 13.80 31.29
CA ASN A 6 15.42 13.00 31.07
C ASN A 6 16.70 13.80 30.72
N ILE A 7 16.68 15.14 30.80
CA ILE A 7 17.88 15.98 30.53
C ILE A 7 18.70 16.27 31.81
N ALA A 8 18.20 15.93 33.00
CA ALA A 8 18.85 16.27 34.26
C ALA A 8 19.73 15.16 34.88
N ARG A 9 20.10 14.11 34.12
CA ARG A 9 20.95 13.00 34.61
C ARG A 9 22.32 12.88 33.92
N ASN A 10 22.79 13.93 33.25
CA ASN A 10 24.20 14.07 32.86
C ASN A 10 24.87 15.34 33.38
N LEU A 11 24.23 16.08 34.28
CA LEU A 11 24.85 17.22 34.98
C LEU A 11 25.55 16.80 36.29
N PHE A 12 26.09 15.58 36.33
CA PHE A 12 26.75 15.02 37.51
C PHE A 12 28.08 14.34 37.15
N VAL A 13 28.82 14.90 36.21
CA VAL A 13 30.25 14.61 36.06
C VAL A 13 31.00 15.94 35.94
N LEU A 14 30.86 16.80 36.93
CA LEU A 14 31.82 17.89 37.17
C LEU A 14 31.82 18.34 38.65
N SER A 15 31.59 17.41 39.58
CA SER A 15 32.08 17.54 40.95
C SER A 15 33.39 16.78 41.05
N ILE A 16 34.42 17.25 40.33
CA ILE A 16 35.79 16.88 40.66
C ILE A 16 36.01 17.39 42.09
N THR A 17 36.13 16.42 42.98
CA THR A 17 36.28 16.62 44.41
C THR A 17 37.62 17.32 44.65
N LEU A 18 37.60 18.64 44.72
CA LEU A 18 38.76 19.44 45.09
C LEU A 18 38.87 19.45 46.63
N LEU A 19 39.14 18.30 47.25
CA LEU A 19 39.57 18.28 48.65
C LEU A 19 40.60 17.19 48.93
N SER A 20 41.71 17.68 49.49
CA SER A 20 42.82 17.01 50.17
C SER A 20 43.92 16.40 49.29
N LEU A 21 44.96 17.20 49.04
CA LEU A 21 46.26 16.91 49.63
C LEU A 21 47.04 18.21 49.84
N SER A 22 47.18 18.62 51.10
CA SER A 22 48.19 19.58 51.50
C SER A 22 49.57 19.00 51.22
N GLY A 23 50.39 19.72 50.47
CA GLY A 23 51.84 19.53 50.46
C GLY A 23 52.42 19.02 49.13
N CYS A 24 53.28 19.85 48.54
CA CYS A 24 54.19 19.57 47.43
C CYS A 24 53.56 19.30 46.07
N PHE A 25 53.43 20.32 45.22
CA PHE A 25 53.88 20.24 43.83
C PHE A 25 54.23 21.65 43.34
N SER A 26 55.44 21.79 42.80
CA SER A 26 55.98 23.04 42.29
C SER A 26 55.30 23.45 40.99
N LYS A 27 55.33 24.76 40.78
CA LYS A 27 54.73 25.54 39.71
C LYS A 27 55.37 25.21 38.36
N ASP A 28 54.75 24.32 37.58
CA ASP A 28 54.91 24.21 36.13
C ASP A 28 53.51 23.93 35.53
N ASP A 29 52.98 24.91 34.79
CA ASP A 29 51.55 25.07 34.45
C ASP A 29 51.05 24.17 33.29
N ASP A 30 51.82 23.17 32.84
CA ASP A 30 51.52 22.42 31.61
C ASP A 30 50.85 21.05 31.83
N ASP A 31 50.91 20.46 33.02
CA ASP A 31 50.38 19.11 33.28
C ASP A 31 48.84 19.08 33.44
N TYR A 32 48.21 20.18 33.85
CA TYR A 32 46.76 20.27 34.03
C TYR A 32 45.99 20.29 32.70
N LYS A 33 46.63 20.78 31.62
CA LYS A 33 46.05 20.79 30.27
C LYS A 33 46.05 19.41 29.64
N ALA A 34 47.06 18.58 29.90
CA ALA A 34 47.14 17.23 29.36
C ALA A 34 46.04 16.30 29.92
N LEU A 35 45.73 16.41 31.22
CA LEU A 35 44.64 15.66 31.86
C LEU A 35 43.24 16.12 31.43
N ALA A 36 43.03 17.42 31.23
CA ALA A 36 41.77 17.96 30.70
C ALA A 36 41.55 17.61 29.21
N LEU A 37 42.62 17.57 28.41
CA LEU A 37 42.58 17.17 27.00
C LEU A 37 42.40 15.66 26.82
N ALA A 38 42.97 14.86 27.74
CA ALA A 38 42.72 13.41 27.79
C ALA A 38 41.28 13.09 28.23
N ALA A 39 40.71 13.87 29.16
CA ALA A 39 39.30 13.72 29.57
C ALA A 39 38.30 14.21 28.51
N SER A 40 38.67 15.17 27.66
CA SER A 40 37.84 15.60 26.53
C SER A 40 37.95 14.66 25.31
N SER A 41 38.90 13.72 25.31
CA SER A 41 39.16 12.78 24.22
C SER A 41 38.30 11.51 24.28
N GLN A 42 37.52 11.29 25.35
CA GLN A 42 36.72 10.06 25.53
C GLN A 42 35.27 10.33 26.01
N ALA A 43 34.65 11.42 25.56
CA ALA A 43 33.20 11.48 25.52
C ALA A 43 32.72 10.81 24.23
N GLU A 44 32.90 9.50 24.14
CA GLU A 44 32.31 8.69 23.06
C GLU A 44 30.81 8.65 23.35
N SER A 45 30.03 9.42 22.59
CA SER A 45 28.58 9.38 22.70
C SER A 45 28.13 8.00 22.24
N GLU A 46 27.69 7.14 23.17
CA GLU A 46 27.02 5.91 22.78
C GLU A 46 25.79 6.29 21.94
N ASP A 47 25.84 5.94 20.66
CA ASP A 47 24.74 6.10 19.72
C ASP A 47 23.62 5.14 20.15
N VAL A 48 22.63 5.66 20.86
CA VAL A 48 21.47 4.87 21.28
C VAL A 48 20.59 4.63 20.05
N SER A 49 20.84 3.53 19.35
CA SER A 49 20.03 3.08 18.22
C SER A 49 18.79 2.32 18.70
N ILE A 50 17.62 2.73 18.25
CA ILE A 50 16.35 2.01 18.42
C ILE A 50 16.24 1.03 17.24
N ALA A 51 16.41 -0.26 17.52
CA ALA A 51 16.34 -1.30 16.51
C ALA A 51 14.91 -1.53 16.01
N VAL A 52 14.78 -1.89 14.74
CA VAL A 52 13.51 -2.40 14.20
C VAL A 52 13.15 -3.72 14.88
N THR A 53 11.86 -3.92 15.13
CA THR A 53 11.25 -5.13 15.74
C THR A 53 10.22 -5.81 14.83
N GLY A 54 9.82 -5.16 13.73
CA GLY A 54 8.94 -5.79 12.74
C GLY A 54 8.57 -4.87 11.58
N VAL A 55 7.97 -5.47 10.56
CA VAL A 55 7.34 -4.78 9.43
C VAL A 55 6.02 -5.48 9.09
N THR A 56 4.99 -4.71 8.74
CA THR A 56 3.71 -5.24 8.26
C THR A 56 3.25 -4.53 6.99
N LEU A 57 2.45 -5.23 6.19
CA LEU A 57 1.75 -4.68 5.04
C LEU A 57 0.24 -4.80 5.30
N PRO A 58 -0.50 -3.68 5.47
CA PRO A 58 -1.95 -3.72 5.64
C PRO A 58 -2.67 -4.37 4.46
N LEU A 59 -2.11 -4.23 3.25
CA LEU A 59 -2.60 -4.84 2.03
C LEU A 59 -1.77 -6.08 1.69
N THR A 60 -2.36 -7.26 1.88
CA THR A 60 -1.69 -8.55 1.63
C THR A 60 -2.00 -9.13 0.25
N GLU A 61 -3.04 -8.64 -0.42
CA GLU A 61 -3.39 -9.00 -1.80
C GLU A 61 -3.99 -7.82 -2.56
N ARG A 62 -3.74 -7.75 -3.87
CA ARG A 62 -4.31 -6.74 -4.76
C ARG A 62 -4.53 -7.30 -6.16
N LEU A 63 -5.73 -7.11 -6.68
CA LEU A 63 -6.01 -7.24 -8.11
C LEU A 63 -5.77 -5.89 -8.79
N LEU A 64 -5.08 -5.91 -9.93
CA LEU A 64 -4.81 -4.74 -10.77
C LEU A 64 -5.26 -5.01 -12.20
N ALA A 65 -5.85 -3.99 -12.83
CA ALA A 65 -5.91 -3.95 -14.29
C ALA A 65 -4.50 -3.66 -14.84
N ASP A 66 -4.23 -4.10 -16.06
CA ASP A 66 -2.93 -3.88 -16.68
C ASP A 66 -2.56 -2.40 -16.77
N ALA A 67 -1.26 -2.11 -16.75
CA ALA A 67 -0.66 -0.77 -16.74
C ALA A 67 -1.04 0.16 -15.57
N THR A 68 -1.90 -0.27 -14.64
CA THR A 68 -2.21 0.51 -13.44
C THR A 68 -1.11 0.42 -12.39
N SER A 69 -1.01 1.46 -11.56
CA SER A 69 -0.04 1.52 -10.46
C SER A 69 -0.68 1.95 -9.15
N PHE A 70 -0.10 1.53 -8.04
CA PHE A 70 -0.47 2.02 -6.71
C PHE A 70 0.75 1.99 -5.78
N THR A 71 0.76 2.81 -4.73
CA THR A 71 1.81 2.78 -3.73
C THR A 71 1.47 1.81 -2.61
N LEU A 72 2.33 0.83 -2.39
CA LEU A 72 2.26 -0.09 -1.27
C LEU A 72 3.06 0.48 -0.09
N VAL A 73 2.39 0.64 1.05
CA VAL A 73 2.98 1.27 2.25
C VAL A 73 3.25 0.21 3.30
N ALA A 74 4.49 0.12 3.74
CA ALA A 74 4.92 -0.73 4.85
C ALA A 74 4.86 0.03 6.18
N ASP A 75 4.40 -0.66 7.21
CA ASP A 75 4.40 -0.15 8.59
C ASP A 75 5.54 -0.82 9.38
N VAL A 76 6.55 -0.03 9.77
CA VAL A 76 7.74 -0.48 10.49
C VAL A 76 7.61 -0.17 11.97
N GLN A 77 7.92 -1.16 12.81
CA GLN A 77 7.83 -1.04 14.26
C GLN A 77 9.21 -1.16 14.94
N PRO A 78 9.50 -0.37 15.99
CA PRO A 78 8.70 0.75 16.46
C PRO A 78 8.79 1.94 15.48
N ALA A 79 7.80 2.84 15.53
CA ALA A 79 7.75 3.99 14.63
C ALA A 79 8.93 4.98 14.79
N ASP A 80 9.64 4.92 15.92
CA ASP A 80 10.85 5.72 16.21
C ASP A 80 12.15 4.92 16.03
N ALA A 81 12.11 3.79 15.31
CA ALA A 81 13.33 3.06 14.93
C ALA A 81 14.35 3.98 14.23
N THR A 82 15.62 3.85 14.61
CA THR A 82 16.71 4.69 14.09
C THR A 82 16.91 4.52 12.59
N ASN A 83 16.63 3.33 12.05
CA ASN A 83 16.69 3.04 10.62
C ASN A 83 15.42 2.32 10.13
N PRO A 84 14.37 3.07 9.72
CA PRO A 84 13.12 2.48 9.23
C PRO A 84 13.14 2.19 7.72
N GLN A 85 14.32 2.18 7.07
CA GLN A 85 14.42 2.01 5.62
C GLN A 85 13.93 0.61 5.19
N ILE A 86 13.18 0.61 4.09
CA ILE A 86 12.65 -0.59 3.46
C ILE A 86 13.30 -0.78 2.09
N THR A 87 13.61 -2.02 1.78
CA THR A 87 13.92 -2.47 0.42
C THR A 87 12.74 -3.25 -0.12
N TRP A 88 12.45 -3.03 -1.40
CA TRP A 88 11.34 -3.66 -2.11
C TRP A 88 11.87 -4.62 -3.17
N GLU A 89 11.20 -5.75 -3.32
CA GLU A 89 11.51 -6.74 -4.35
C GLU A 89 10.21 -7.29 -4.94
N SER A 90 10.23 -7.60 -6.23
CA SER A 90 9.16 -8.35 -6.89
C SER A 90 9.66 -9.75 -7.26
N SER A 91 8.84 -10.77 -7.01
CA SER A 91 9.11 -12.13 -7.48
C SER A 91 9.11 -12.24 -9.01
N ASP A 92 8.42 -11.33 -9.70
CA ASP A 92 8.39 -11.25 -11.16
C ASP A 92 8.13 -9.80 -11.61
N ALA A 93 9.22 -9.08 -11.86
CA ALA A 93 9.19 -7.69 -12.34
C ALA A 93 8.66 -7.53 -13.77
N THR A 94 8.43 -8.64 -14.51
CA THR A 94 7.76 -8.62 -15.81
C THR A 94 6.24 -8.61 -15.67
N VAL A 95 5.70 -9.12 -14.55
CA VAL A 95 4.26 -9.07 -14.23
C VAL A 95 3.92 -7.82 -13.42
N ALA A 96 4.64 -7.57 -12.33
CA ALA A 96 4.49 -6.36 -11.51
C ALA A 96 5.85 -5.88 -11.02
N GLU A 97 6.21 -4.65 -11.36
CA GLU A 97 7.43 -4.00 -10.88
C GLU A 97 7.14 -3.20 -9.61
N VAL A 98 8.13 -3.06 -8.73
CA VAL A 98 8.07 -2.18 -7.57
C VAL A 98 9.31 -1.29 -7.55
N ASP A 99 9.14 0.01 -7.33
CA ASP A 99 10.26 0.96 -7.20
C ASP A 99 10.76 1.06 -5.75
N ALA A 100 11.82 1.87 -5.52
CA ALA A 100 12.39 2.08 -4.20
C ALA A 100 11.43 2.75 -3.19
N ASN A 101 10.36 3.40 -3.66
CA ASN A 101 9.36 4.07 -2.84
C ASN A 101 8.13 3.17 -2.57
N GLY A 102 8.12 1.94 -3.08
CA GLY A 102 6.97 1.03 -2.99
C GLY A 102 5.88 1.31 -4.02
N LEU A 103 6.14 2.09 -5.08
CA LEU A 103 5.22 2.22 -6.21
C LEU A 103 5.23 0.91 -7.00
N VAL A 104 4.12 0.18 -6.94
CA VAL A 104 3.89 -1.06 -7.67
C VAL A 104 3.19 -0.74 -8.98
N THR A 105 3.76 -1.16 -10.11
CA THR A 105 3.23 -0.95 -11.46
C THR A 105 2.96 -2.30 -12.13
N ALA A 106 1.73 -2.53 -12.55
CA ALA A 106 1.35 -3.69 -13.37
C ALA A 106 1.95 -3.57 -14.79
N LYS A 107 2.43 -4.69 -15.33
CA LYS A 107 3.06 -4.74 -16.66
C LYS A 107 2.48 -5.78 -17.59
N ASN A 108 2.19 -6.98 -17.07
CA ASN A 108 1.66 -8.09 -17.84
C ASN A 108 0.71 -8.90 -16.97
N LEU A 109 -0.24 -9.58 -17.59
CA LEU A 109 -1.14 -10.51 -16.92
C LEU A 109 -0.35 -11.61 -16.18
N GLY A 110 -0.78 -11.92 -14.97
CA GLY A 110 -0.14 -12.95 -14.14
C GLY A 110 -0.18 -12.63 -12.65
N GLU A 111 0.63 -13.37 -11.90
CA GLU A 111 0.79 -13.17 -10.46
C GLU A 111 2.25 -12.87 -10.11
N ALA A 112 2.46 -11.88 -9.25
CA ALA A 112 3.75 -11.55 -8.66
C ALA A 112 3.57 -11.30 -7.16
N THR A 113 4.59 -11.59 -6.37
CA THR A 113 4.62 -11.25 -4.94
C THR A 113 5.60 -10.12 -4.73
N ILE A 114 5.12 -9.03 -4.12
CA ILE A 114 5.95 -7.90 -3.69
C ILE A 114 6.38 -8.14 -2.25
N THR A 115 7.67 -8.04 -1.96
CA THR A 115 8.26 -8.21 -0.63
C THR A 115 8.81 -6.87 -0.13
N ALA A 116 8.36 -6.44 1.04
CA ALA A 116 8.98 -5.36 1.81
C ALA A 116 9.96 -5.97 2.81
N ARG A 117 11.20 -5.49 2.84
CA ARG A 117 12.21 -5.95 3.80
C ARG A 117 12.88 -4.79 4.50
N THR A 118 12.93 -4.84 5.82
CA THR A 118 13.63 -3.83 6.62
C THR A 118 15.14 -3.99 6.43
N VAL A 119 15.82 -2.87 6.17
CA VAL A 119 17.29 -2.86 6.06
C VAL A 119 17.93 -3.23 7.39
N ASP A 120 17.37 -2.71 8.48
CA ASP A 120 17.72 -3.08 9.85
C ASP A 120 16.86 -4.26 10.35
N GLY A 121 17.46 -5.20 11.08
CA GLY A 121 16.77 -6.38 11.65
C GLY A 121 16.31 -7.47 10.66
N GLY A 122 16.22 -7.20 9.36
CA GLY A 122 15.94 -8.19 8.32
C GLY A 122 14.52 -8.77 8.30
N PHE A 123 13.55 -8.08 8.92
CA PHE A 123 12.13 -8.46 8.91
C PHE A 123 11.52 -8.28 7.52
N SER A 124 10.51 -9.08 7.20
CA SER A 124 9.85 -9.05 5.89
C SER A 124 8.34 -9.20 5.95
N ALA A 125 7.64 -8.55 5.03
CA ALA A 125 6.21 -8.73 4.78
C ALA A 125 5.95 -8.81 3.27
N THR A 126 4.86 -9.47 2.86
CA THR A 126 4.56 -9.72 1.44
C THR A 126 3.15 -9.29 1.04
N CYS A 127 2.99 -8.86 -0.21
CA CYS A 127 1.72 -8.57 -0.86
C CYS A 127 1.63 -9.33 -2.19
N LYS A 128 0.57 -10.11 -2.39
CA LYS A 128 0.30 -10.80 -3.65
C LYS A 128 -0.38 -9.85 -4.64
N ILE A 129 0.21 -9.68 -5.81
CA ILE A 129 -0.33 -8.90 -6.92
C ILE A 129 -0.83 -9.86 -7.99
N LYS A 130 -2.08 -9.69 -8.43
CA LYS A 130 -2.65 -10.39 -9.58
C LYS A 130 -3.05 -9.36 -10.62
N VAL A 131 -2.37 -9.36 -11.76
CA VAL A 131 -2.69 -8.52 -12.91
C VAL A 131 -3.65 -9.30 -13.81
N VAL A 132 -4.82 -8.73 -14.07
CA VAL A 132 -5.94 -9.46 -14.68
C VAL A 132 -6.52 -8.74 -15.90
N PRO A 133 -7.08 -9.49 -16.86
CA PRO A 133 -7.82 -8.90 -17.96
C PRO A 133 -9.09 -8.22 -17.45
N MET A 134 -9.42 -7.11 -18.09
CA MET A 134 -10.59 -6.29 -17.77
C MET A 134 -11.52 -6.23 -18.98
N LEU A 135 -12.83 -6.39 -18.74
CA LEU A 135 -13.89 -6.16 -19.71
C LEU A 135 -14.61 -4.86 -19.37
N VAL A 136 -14.80 -4.00 -20.37
CA VAL A 136 -15.65 -2.81 -20.29
C VAL A 136 -16.90 -3.04 -21.12
N ILE A 137 -18.06 -2.76 -20.55
CA ILE A 137 -19.35 -2.90 -21.22
C ILE A 137 -20.07 -1.55 -21.22
N ALA A 138 -20.53 -1.10 -22.39
CA ALA A 138 -21.27 0.13 -22.55
C ALA A 138 -22.71 -0.13 -23.04
N THR A 139 -23.70 0.45 -22.34
CA THR A 139 -25.13 0.21 -22.60
C THR A 139 -25.79 1.25 -23.52
N ALA A 140 -25.25 2.45 -23.58
CA ALA A 140 -25.45 3.46 -24.64
C ALA A 140 -24.23 4.38 -24.59
N GLY A 141 -23.79 4.90 -25.73
CA GLY A 141 -22.42 5.41 -25.96
C GLY A 141 -21.78 6.15 -24.78
N LEU A 142 -21.08 5.40 -23.92
CA LEU A 142 -20.17 5.90 -22.87
C LEU A 142 -18.73 6.01 -23.35
N THR A 143 -18.53 5.57 -24.59
CA THR A 143 -17.26 5.24 -25.24
C THR A 143 -16.29 6.41 -25.29
N ASP A 144 -16.65 7.61 -24.83
CA ASP A 144 -15.72 8.73 -24.76
C ASP A 144 -15.26 9.07 -23.33
N SER A 145 -15.96 8.63 -22.28
CA SER A 145 -15.58 8.97 -20.89
C SER A 145 -14.78 7.86 -20.22
N VAL A 146 -15.31 6.63 -20.22
CA VAL A 146 -14.66 5.49 -19.57
C VAL A 146 -13.48 5.00 -20.40
N ASP A 147 -13.68 4.77 -21.71
CA ASP A 147 -12.61 4.40 -22.63
C ASP A 147 -11.49 5.45 -22.61
N LYS A 148 -11.82 6.75 -22.74
CA LYS A 148 -10.79 7.79 -22.67
C LYS A 148 -10.03 7.76 -21.34
N ALA A 149 -10.71 7.62 -20.21
CA ALA A 149 -10.04 7.56 -18.91
C ALA A 149 -9.12 6.34 -18.80
N LEU A 150 -9.56 5.18 -19.27
CA LEU A 150 -8.77 3.94 -19.25
C LEU A 150 -7.60 4.01 -20.23
N THR A 151 -7.81 4.58 -21.41
CA THR A 151 -6.79 4.84 -22.43
C THR A 151 -5.74 5.84 -21.92
N ASP A 152 -6.14 6.93 -21.27
CA ASP A 152 -5.23 7.91 -20.65
C ASP A 152 -4.42 7.26 -19.51
N LEU A 153 -5.00 6.27 -18.81
CA LEU A 153 -4.31 5.45 -17.80
C LEU A 153 -3.44 4.35 -18.42
N GLY A 154 -3.50 4.14 -19.74
CA GLY A 154 -2.76 3.10 -20.45
C GLY A 154 -3.30 1.67 -20.24
N CYS A 155 -4.48 1.52 -19.64
CA CYS A 155 -5.08 0.22 -19.36
C CYS A 155 -5.48 -0.49 -20.66
N THR A 156 -5.16 -1.78 -20.77
CA THR A 156 -5.76 -2.63 -21.81
C THR A 156 -7.07 -3.22 -21.31
N PHE A 157 -8.08 -3.25 -22.17
CA PHE A 157 -9.36 -3.89 -21.88
C PHE A 157 -10.02 -4.36 -23.17
N ASP A 158 -10.85 -5.39 -23.02
CA ASP A 158 -11.80 -5.75 -24.07
C ASP A 158 -13.07 -4.93 -23.89
N GLU A 159 -13.72 -4.55 -25.00
CA GLU A 159 -14.92 -3.74 -24.97
C GLU A 159 -16.09 -4.45 -25.65
N VAL A 160 -17.26 -4.36 -25.02
CA VAL A 160 -18.54 -4.77 -25.63
C VAL A 160 -19.53 -3.61 -25.60
N TYR A 161 -20.16 -3.36 -26.75
CA TYR A 161 -21.22 -2.38 -26.91
C TYR A 161 -22.51 -3.04 -27.40
N SER A 162 -23.61 -2.84 -26.67
CA SER A 162 -24.95 -3.27 -27.10
C SER A 162 -26.04 -2.50 -26.36
N TYR A 163 -27.07 -2.08 -27.10
CA TYR A 163 -28.12 -1.19 -26.58
C TYR A 163 -29.14 -1.88 -25.67
N SER A 164 -29.38 -3.18 -25.87
CA SER A 164 -30.47 -3.92 -25.20
C SER A 164 -30.10 -5.30 -24.68
N ASP A 165 -28.99 -5.87 -25.13
CA ASP A 165 -28.53 -7.20 -24.71
C ASP A 165 -27.01 -7.23 -24.66
N TRP A 166 -26.46 -6.47 -23.72
CA TRP A 166 -25.02 -6.26 -23.54
C TRP A 166 -24.34 -7.36 -22.74
N THR A 167 -25.07 -8.40 -22.36
CA THR A 167 -24.54 -9.55 -21.63
C THR A 167 -24.55 -10.83 -22.46
N SER A 168 -25.33 -10.89 -23.54
CA SER A 168 -25.46 -12.09 -24.35
C SER A 168 -24.21 -12.35 -25.19
N GLY A 169 -23.85 -13.63 -25.29
CA GLY A 169 -22.66 -14.07 -26.04
C GLY A 169 -21.31 -13.77 -25.38
N ILE A 170 -21.28 -13.08 -24.23
CA ILE A 170 -20.04 -12.81 -23.50
C ILE A 170 -19.64 -14.04 -22.69
N ASP A 171 -18.42 -14.52 -22.94
CA ASP A 171 -17.74 -15.43 -22.01
C ASP A 171 -17.10 -14.61 -20.90
N PHE A 172 -17.84 -14.46 -19.79
CA PHE A 172 -17.31 -13.74 -18.65
C PHE A 172 -16.10 -14.44 -18.06
N SER A 173 -15.95 -15.77 -18.17
CA SER A 173 -14.88 -16.57 -17.53
C SER A 173 -13.45 -16.08 -17.83
N ALA A 174 -13.27 -15.37 -18.95
CA ALA A 174 -12.01 -14.76 -19.34
C ALA A 174 -11.60 -13.53 -18.51
N TYR A 175 -12.50 -12.93 -17.72
CA TYR A 175 -12.26 -11.66 -17.03
C TYR A 175 -12.43 -11.78 -15.53
N ASP A 176 -11.46 -11.32 -14.75
CA ASP A 176 -11.60 -11.19 -13.28
C ASP A 176 -12.19 -9.82 -12.88
N MET A 177 -12.16 -8.85 -13.80
CA MET A 177 -12.68 -7.50 -13.62
C MET A 177 -13.64 -7.13 -14.75
N VAL A 178 -14.87 -6.75 -14.40
CA VAL A 178 -15.89 -6.28 -15.34
C VAL A 178 -16.33 -4.89 -14.92
N MET A 179 -16.27 -3.93 -15.83
CA MET A 179 -16.79 -2.59 -15.66
C MET A 179 -18.00 -2.41 -16.58
N VAL A 180 -19.14 -2.04 -16.02
CA VAL A 180 -20.35 -1.72 -16.76
C VAL A 180 -20.55 -0.21 -16.68
N GLY A 181 -20.21 0.48 -17.77
CA GLY A 181 -20.58 1.88 -17.94
C GLY A 181 -22.05 1.97 -18.34
N MET A 182 -22.78 2.94 -17.78
CA MET A 182 -24.19 3.18 -18.10
C MET A 182 -24.47 4.67 -18.33
N ASP A 183 -24.70 5.09 -19.58
CA ASP A 183 -25.14 6.44 -19.98
C ASP A 183 -26.33 6.35 -20.95
N GLY A 184 -27.41 5.70 -20.47
CA GLY A 184 -28.59 5.35 -21.27
C GLY A 184 -28.59 3.89 -21.75
N GLY A 185 -29.52 3.56 -22.65
CA GLY A 185 -29.75 2.19 -23.10
C GLY A 185 -30.66 1.37 -22.19
N ALA A 186 -31.01 0.17 -22.62
CA ALA A 186 -31.88 -0.73 -21.85
C ALA A 186 -31.03 -1.72 -21.04
N VAL A 187 -31.32 -1.83 -19.74
CA VAL A 187 -30.67 -2.79 -18.85
C VAL A 187 -31.70 -3.72 -18.21
N SER A 188 -31.84 -4.91 -18.78
CA SER A 188 -32.84 -5.87 -18.34
C SER A 188 -32.51 -6.50 -16.98
N ALA A 189 -33.53 -6.99 -16.27
CA ALA A 189 -33.35 -7.77 -15.05
C ALA A 189 -32.50 -9.03 -15.33
N GLU A 190 -32.67 -9.62 -16.50
CA GLU A 190 -31.94 -10.77 -17.02
C GLU A 190 -30.44 -10.48 -17.17
N SER A 191 -30.07 -9.30 -17.69
CA SER A 191 -28.67 -8.87 -17.79
C SER A 191 -28.02 -8.73 -16.42
N ILE A 192 -28.74 -8.13 -15.45
CA ILE A 192 -28.23 -7.98 -14.09
C ILE A 192 -28.11 -9.34 -13.38
N GLN A 193 -29.08 -10.23 -13.57
CA GLN A 193 -29.02 -11.60 -13.05
C GLN A 193 -27.83 -12.36 -13.64
N LYS A 194 -27.56 -12.23 -14.95
CA LYS A 194 -26.40 -12.86 -15.59
C LYS A 194 -25.08 -12.33 -15.06
N ILE A 195 -24.95 -11.02 -14.84
CA ILE A 195 -23.76 -10.44 -14.20
C ILE A 195 -23.58 -10.99 -12.78
N ARG A 196 -24.67 -11.14 -12.03
CA ARG A 196 -24.62 -11.75 -10.70
C ARG A 196 -24.08 -13.17 -10.76
N THR A 197 -24.70 -14.05 -11.55
CA THR A 197 -24.35 -15.48 -11.60
C THR A 197 -22.98 -15.74 -12.17
N ASP A 198 -22.65 -15.02 -13.24
CA ASP A 198 -21.46 -15.32 -14.03
C ASP A 198 -20.26 -14.56 -13.50
N VAL A 199 -20.40 -13.36 -12.93
CA VAL A 199 -19.26 -12.57 -12.44
C VAL A 199 -19.17 -12.64 -10.92
N VAL A 200 -20.20 -12.13 -10.22
CA VAL A 200 -20.13 -11.89 -8.77
C VAL A 200 -20.11 -13.20 -7.98
N ASP A 201 -20.99 -14.15 -8.29
CA ASP A 201 -21.03 -15.45 -7.60
C ASP A 201 -19.79 -16.31 -7.88
N GLN A 202 -19.02 -15.98 -8.93
CA GLN A 202 -17.72 -16.58 -9.21
C GLN A 202 -16.56 -15.89 -8.45
N GLY A 203 -16.86 -14.94 -7.56
CA GLY A 203 -15.88 -14.21 -6.75
C GLY A 203 -15.18 -13.05 -7.48
N ARG A 204 -15.66 -12.68 -8.66
CA ARG A 204 -15.02 -11.69 -9.54
C ARG A 204 -15.58 -10.30 -9.32
N ARG A 205 -14.84 -9.28 -9.75
CA ARG A 205 -15.17 -7.89 -9.45
C ARG A 205 -16.02 -7.31 -10.56
N VAL A 206 -17.15 -6.72 -10.18
CA VAL A 206 -17.97 -5.91 -11.07
C VAL A 206 -18.07 -4.48 -10.54
N PHE A 207 -17.94 -3.51 -11.44
CA PHE A 207 -18.12 -2.10 -11.15
C PHE A 207 -19.20 -1.54 -12.07
N PHE A 208 -20.23 -0.91 -11.51
CA PHE A 208 -21.21 -0.17 -12.28
C PHE A 208 -20.87 1.32 -12.18
N ILE A 209 -20.68 1.99 -13.32
CA ILE A 209 -20.35 3.40 -13.40
C ILE A 209 -21.42 4.12 -14.22
N GLY A 210 -22.04 5.14 -13.62
CA GLY A 210 -23.19 5.80 -14.21
C GLY A 210 -24.50 5.06 -13.93
N GLY A 211 -25.52 5.35 -14.72
CA GLY A 211 -26.86 4.80 -14.58
C GLY A 211 -27.92 5.89 -14.45
N SER A 212 -29.03 5.71 -15.15
CA SER A 212 -30.23 6.51 -14.94
C SER A 212 -30.98 5.99 -13.69
N ALA A 213 -31.80 6.83 -13.07
CA ALA A 213 -32.74 6.43 -12.01
C ALA A 213 -33.88 5.53 -12.54
N TRP A 214 -33.60 4.72 -13.56
CA TRP A 214 -34.57 3.88 -14.22
C TRP A 214 -34.91 2.69 -13.32
N GLN A 215 -36.18 2.64 -12.92
CA GLN A 215 -36.69 1.76 -11.87
C GLN A 215 -36.31 0.27 -12.07
N PRO A 216 -36.43 -0.34 -13.27
CA PRO A 216 -36.06 -1.74 -13.47
C PRO A 216 -34.58 -2.05 -13.21
N PHE A 217 -33.68 -1.12 -13.52
CA PHE A 217 -32.26 -1.27 -13.24
C PHE A 217 -32.01 -1.25 -11.72
N VAL A 218 -32.58 -0.27 -11.01
CA VAL A 218 -32.47 -0.17 -9.55
C VAL A 218 -33.01 -1.42 -8.87
N GLU A 219 -34.18 -1.89 -9.30
CA GLU A 219 -34.79 -3.12 -8.80
C GLU A 219 -33.91 -4.34 -9.07
N GLY A 220 -33.40 -4.51 -10.30
CA GLY A 220 -32.49 -5.61 -10.62
C GLY A 220 -31.20 -5.60 -9.81
N VAL A 221 -30.54 -4.44 -9.69
CA VAL A 221 -29.32 -4.30 -8.89
C VAL A 221 -29.59 -4.66 -7.43
N ASN A 222 -30.67 -4.12 -6.84
CA ASN A 222 -31.03 -4.42 -5.46
C ASN A 222 -31.38 -5.91 -5.26
N GLN A 223 -32.11 -6.49 -6.22
CA GLN A 223 -32.57 -7.87 -6.13
C GLN A 223 -31.45 -8.88 -6.32
N TYR A 224 -30.55 -8.67 -7.28
CA TYR A 224 -29.57 -9.68 -7.69
C TYR A 224 -28.16 -9.37 -7.20
N LEU A 225 -27.74 -8.10 -7.12
CA LEU A 225 -26.35 -7.76 -6.79
C LEU A 225 -26.18 -7.34 -5.33
N VAL A 226 -27.06 -6.48 -4.80
CA VAL A 226 -26.98 -5.95 -3.43
C VAL A 226 -27.69 -6.86 -2.43
N ALA A 227 -27.82 -8.16 -2.72
CA ALA A 227 -28.31 -9.11 -1.72
C ALA A 227 -27.36 -9.07 -0.51
N CYS A 228 -27.76 -8.34 0.53
CA CYS A 228 -27.08 -8.33 1.82
C CYS A 228 -27.08 -9.77 2.32
N ASP A 229 -25.94 -10.45 2.19
CA ASP A 229 -25.69 -11.67 2.94
C ASP A 229 -25.58 -11.30 4.42
N THR A 230 -26.73 -11.25 5.09
CA THR A 230 -26.80 -11.01 6.54
C THR A 230 -26.49 -12.27 7.34
N THR A 231 -26.19 -13.40 6.68
CA THR A 231 -25.91 -14.68 7.35
C THR A 231 -24.57 -14.67 8.10
N ASN A 232 -23.72 -13.69 7.84
CA ASN A 232 -22.46 -13.45 8.57
C ASN A 232 -22.46 -12.12 9.37
N TYR A 233 -23.62 -11.50 9.59
CA TYR A 233 -23.77 -10.27 10.38
C TYR A 233 -24.52 -10.51 11.71
N PHE A 234 -24.19 -11.59 12.44
CA PHE A 234 -24.37 -11.72 13.90
C PHE A 234 -23.37 -12.71 14.48
#